data_AF-A0A969BJG8-F1
#
_entry.id   AF-A0A969BJG8-F1
#
_cell.length_a   1.000
_cell.length_b   1.000
_cell.length_c   1.000
_cell.angle_alpha   90.00
_cell.angle_beta   90.00
_cell.angle_gamma   90.00
#
_symmetry.space_group_name_H-M   'P 1'
#
loop_
_entity.id
_entity.type
_entity.pdbx_description
1 polymer ?
#
loop_
_entity_poly.entity_id
_entity_poly.type
_entity_poly.pdbx_seq_one_letter_code
_entity_poly.pdbx_strand_id
1 'polypeptide(L)' 'MGKGDKKSAKGKRWRQSFGKSRNRRSIKARLERGDATKVAGAVTEDTKAKPARKK' A
#
# COMPACT_ATOMS: atom_id res chain seq x y z
N MET A 1 9.50 -12.37 -13.05
CA MET A 1 8.46 -13.35 -12.67
C MET A 1 7.15 -13.08 -13.39
N GLY A 2 6.64 -14.06 -14.15
CA GLY A 2 5.44 -13.95 -15.00
C GLY A 2 4.12 -14.33 -14.30
N LYS A 3 3.01 -14.35 -15.04
CA LYS A 3 1.67 -14.72 -14.53
C LYS A 3 1.56 -16.19 -14.08
N GLY A 4 2.36 -17.08 -14.68
CA GLY A 4 2.39 -18.51 -14.34
C GLY A 4 3.13 -18.84 -13.04
N ASP A 5 3.91 -17.90 -12.50
CA ASP A 5 4.69 -18.15 -11.29
C ASP A 5 3.82 -18.05 -10.03
N LYS A 6 3.52 -19.22 -9.46
CA LYS A 6 2.66 -19.39 -8.28
C LYS A 6 3.26 -18.81 -6.99
N LYS A 7 4.56 -18.51 -6.94
CA LYS A 7 5.24 -18.01 -5.74
C LYS A 7 5.32 -16.48 -5.70
N SER A 8 5.37 -15.80 -6.84
CA SER A 8 5.35 -14.33 -6.87
C SER A 8 3.98 -13.71 -6.61
N ALA A 9 3.99 -12.45 -6.18
CA ALA A 9 2.79 -11.64 -6.02
C ALA A 9 2.00 -11.51 -7.34
N LYS A 10 2.69 -11.50 -8.49
CA LYS A 10 2.07 -11.40 -9.83
C LYS A 10 1.28 -12.65 -10.19
N GLY A 11 1.83 -13.86 -10.02
CA GLY A 11 1.06 -15.07 -10.30
C GLY A 11 0.00 -15.37 -9.24
N LYS A 12 0.23 -15.00 -7.97
CA LYS A 12 -0.83 -15.03 -6.94
C LYS A 12 -2.01 -14.10 -7.30
N ARG A 13 -1.73 -12.92 -7.87
CA ARG A 13 -2.75 -12.00 -8.41
C ARG A 13 -3.52 -12.63 -9.55
N TRP A 14 -2.82 -13.25 -10.51
CA TRP A 14 -3.46 -13.88 -11.66
C TRP A 14 -4.37 -15.04 -11.27
N ARG A 15 -3.93 -15.89 -10.33
CA ARG A 15 -4.71 -17.03 -9.82
C ARG A 15 -5.70 -16.66 -8.71
N GLN A 16 -5.88 -15.38 -8.39
CA GLN A 16 -6.75 -14.90 -7.32
C GLN A 16 -6.54 -15.61 -5.96
N SER A 17 -5.29 -15.96 -5.64
CA SER A 17 -4.94 -16.69 -4.41
C SER A 17 -4.05 -15.85 -3.50
N PHE A 18 -4.07 -16.15 -2.20
CA PHE A 18 -3.27 -15.46 -1.20
C PHE A 18 -2.12 -16.36 -0.69
N GLY A 19 -1.10 -15.75 -0.11
CA GLY A 19 0.06 -16.44 0.44
C GLY A 19 1.11 -15.44 0.94
N LYS A 20 2.32 -15.90 1.26
CA LYS A 20 3.40 -15.05 1.80
C LYS A 20 3.68 -13.82 0.92
N SER A 21 3.69 -13.98 -0.40
CA SER A 21 3.94 -12.91 -1.37
C SER A 21 2.73 -12.02 -1.69
N ARG A 22 1.50 -12.43 -1.35
CA ARG A 22 0.25 -11.66 -1.51
C ARG A 22 -0.60 -11.83 -0.26
N ASN A 23 -0.21 -11.16 0.84
CA ASN A 23 -0.88 -11.27 2.13
C ASN A 23 -2.11 -10.33 2.21
N ARG A 24 -3.24 -10.85 2.68
CA ARG A 24 -4.49 -10.09 2.85
C ARG A 24 -4.34 -8.90 3.78
N ARG A 25 -3.66 -9.07 4.93
CA ARG A 25 -3.49 -8.01 5.94
C ARG A 25 -2.72 -6.82 5.37
N SER A 26 -1.62 -7.08 4.67
CA SER A 26 -0.83 -6.02 4.02
C SER A 26 -1.56 -5.32 2.89
N ILE A 27 -2.44 -6.03 2.17
CA ILE A 27 -3.25 -5.44 1.11
C ILE A 27 -4.31 -4.52 1.72
N LYS A 28 -5.06 -4.99 2.72
CA LYS A 28 -6.07 -4.20 3.42
C LYS A 28 -5.46 -2.93 4.03
N ALA A 29 -4.35 -3.06 4.75
CA ALA A 29 -3.64 -1.92 5.32
C ALA A 29 -3.08 -0.96 4.25
N ARG A 30 -2.79 -1.43 3.03
CA ARG A 30 -2.38 -0.54 1.92
C ARG A 30 -3.58 0.16 1.28
N LEU A 31 -4.72 -0.51 1.17
CA LEU A 31 -5.96 0.09 0.67
C LEU A 31 -6.44 1.16 1.64
N GLU A 32 -6.55 0.85 2.92
CA GLU A 32 -6.94 1.81 3.98
C GLU A 32 -6.01 3.02 4.04
N ARG A 33 -4.69 2.83 3.91
CA ARG A 33 -3.75 3.94 3.79
C ARG A 33 -3.96 4.76 2.52
N GLY A 34 -4.16 4.10 1.38
CA GLY A 34 -4.40 4.77 0.11
C GLY A 34 -5.68 5.61 0.13
N ASP A 35 -6.74 5.08 0.75
CA ASP A 35 -8.01 5.77 0.91
C ASP A 35 -7.91 6.88 1.95
N ALA A 36 -7.20 6.66 3.06
CA ALA A 36 -6.88 7.70 4.04
C ALA A 36 -6.04 8.83 3.42
N THR A 37 -5.11 8.55 2.49
CA THR A 37 -4.36 9.58 1.77
C THR A 37 -5.20 10.33 0.74
N LYS A 38 -6.20 9.69 0.12
CA LYS A 38 -7.14 10.40 -0.78
C LYS A 38 -8.06 11.31 0.00
N VAL A 39 -8.52 10.88 1.18
CA VAL A 39 -9.32 11.70 2.09
C VAL A 39 -8.46 12.82 2.70
N ALA A 40 -7.23 12.53 3.14
CA ALA A 40 -6.32 13.55 3.68
C ALA A 40 -5.85 14.55 2.60
N GLY A 41 -5.71 14.12 1.35
CA GLY A 41 -5.38 14.98 0.21
C GLY A 41 -6.50 15.93 -0.19
N ALA A 42 -7.73 15.71 0.28
CA ALA A 42 -8.86 16.62 0.05
C ALA A 42 -9.08 17.62 1.20
N VAL A 43 -8.36 17.49 2.33
CA VAL A 43 -8.62 18.29 3.56
C VAL A 43 -7.34 18.96 4.10
N THR A 44 -6.23 19.00 3.35
CA THR A 44 -5.00 19.65 3.84
C THR A 44 -4.32 20.53 2.78
N GLU A 45 -5.07 21.48 2.24
CA GLU A 45 -4.51 22.82 2.02
C GLU A 45 -4.64 23.59 3.34
N ASP A 46 -3.79 23.31 4.33
CA ASP A 46 -3.33 24.34 5.26
C ASP A 46 -2.27 23.83 6.26
N THR A 47 -1.19 24.62 6.37
CA THR A 47 -0.18 24.66 7.44
C THR A 47 0.92 23.58 7.52
N LYS A 48 1.98 23.84 6.75
CA LYS A 48 3.39 23.95 7.18
C LYS A 48 3.73 23.61 8.65
N ALA A 49 4.57 22.60 8.86
CA ALA A 49 5.61 22.63 9.91
C ALA A 49 6.87 21.86 9.47
N LYS A 50 7.98 22.59 9.32
CA LYS A 50 9.34 22.07 9.05
C LYS A 50 9.75 21.09 10.16
N PRO A 51 10.42 19.96 9.86
CA PRO A 51 11.15 19.24 10.89
C PRO A 51 12.40 20.04 11.29
N ALA A 52 12.50 20.41 12.56
CA ALA A 52 13.70 20.99 13.15
C ALA A 52 14.81 19.93 13.23
N ARG A 53 15.96 20.21 12.61
CA ARG A 53 17.17 19.38 12.72
C ARG A 53 17.76 19.58 14.12
N LYS A 54 17.85 18.52 14.94
CA LYS A 54 18.58 18.60 16.22
C LYS A 54 20.10 18.50 15.97
N LYS A 55 20.83 19.23 16.81
CA LYS A 55 22.28 19.52 16.78
C LYS A 55 23.14 18.29 16.54
#